data_AF-A0A1B6G4N8-F1
#
_entry.id   AF-A0A1B6G4N8-F1
#
_cell.length_a   1.000
_cell.length_b   1.000
_cell.length_c   1.000
_cell.angle_alpha   90.00
_cell.angle_beta   90.00
_cell.angle_gamma   90.00
#
_symmetry.space_group_name_H-M   'P 1'
#
loop_
_entity.id
_entity.type
_entity.pdbx_description
1 polymer ?
#
loop_
_entity_poly.entity_id
_entity_poly.type
_entity_poly.pdbx_seq_one_letter_code
_entity_poly.pdbx_strand_id
1 'polypeptide(L)'
;TISYQMKSSGSERGNQQLVAVVSLVNMVVEGLENRNHTMSVFLDLSKAIDCVDHKTLLDKLESHGIRGVPLDWLSSFLSHRSPVVQISYQLSKPVNLNYGV
;
A
#
# COMPACT_ATOMS: atom_id res chain seq x y z
N THR A 1 1.43 -8.49 38.90
CA THR A 1 0.91 -7.94 37.63
C THR A 1 2.07 -7.77 36.69
N ILE A 2 2.21 -8.71 35.75
CA ILE A 2 3.43 -8.90 34.96
C ILE A 2 3.60 -7.73 34.01
N SER A 3 4.69 -7.00 34.23
CA SER A 3 5.24 -5.97 33.36
C SER A 3 5.58 -6.60 32.01
N TYR A 4 4.84 -6.26 30.95
CA TYR A 4 5.25 -6.55 29.59
C TYR A 4 6.44 -5.65 29.22
N GLN A 5 7.63 -6.07 29.62
CA GLN A 5 8.89 -5.60 29.05
C GLN A 5 9.23 -6.52 27.88
N MET A 6 8.73 -6.20 26.69
CA MET A 6 9.23 -6.75 25.43
C MET A 6 10.20 -5.74 24.83
N LYS A 7 11.42 -5.72 25.36
CA LYS A 7 12.59 -5.21 24.65
C LYS A 7 13.46 -6.41 24.30
N SER A 8 13.15 -7.03 23.17
CA SER A 8 14.04 -7.97 22.48
C SER A 8 14.32 -7.38 21.11
N SER A 9 15.59 -7.07 20.89
CA SER A 9 16.18 -6.71 19.60
C SER A 9 15.88 -7.79 18.56
N GLY A 10 14.82 -7.59 17.78
CA GLY A 10 14.35 -8.52 16.75
C GLY A 10 13.40 -7.85 15.77
N SER A 11 13.91 -7.56 14.56
CA SER A 11 13.21 -7.13 13.34
C SER A 11 12.05 -6.12 13.52
N GLU A 12 12.37 -4.83 13.41
CA GLU A 12 11.39 -3.72 13.32
C GLU A 12 10.32 -3.95 12.23
N ARG A 13 10.63 -4.75 11.19
CA ARG A 13 9.68 -5.14 10.14
C ARG A 13 8.52 -6.03 10.63
N GLY A 14 8.77 -6.95 11.56
CA GLY A 14 7.72 -7.84 12.09
C GLY A 14 6.68 -7.05 12.89
N ASN A 15 7.15 -6.06 13.64
CA ASN A 15 6.28 -5.17 14.42
C ASN A 15 5.40 -4.30 13.49
N GLN A 16 5.94 -3.78 12.39
CA GLN A 16 5.17 -2.95 11.45
C GLN A 16 4.05 -3.72 10.73
N GLN A 17 4.31 -4.97 10.32
CA GLN A 17 3.31 -5.82 9.67
C GLN A 17 2.16 -6.16 10.62
N LEU A 18 2.46 -6.52 11.86
CA LEU A 18 1.45 -6.79 12.89
C LEU A 18 0.62 -5.54 13.21
N VAL A 19 1.26 -4.38 13.33
CA VAL A 19 0.57 -3.10 13.59
C VAL A 19 -0.43 -2.77 12.47
N ALA A 20 -0.05 -2.96 11.20
CA ALA A 20 -0.96 -2.71 10.08
C ALA A 20 -2.19 -3.62 10.10
N VAL A 21 -2.00 -4.92 10.37
CA VAL A 21 -3.10 -5.90 10.48
C VAL A 21 -4.02 -5.56 11.65
N VAL A 22 -3.46 -5.28 12.83
CA VAL A 22 -4.24 -4.91 14.01
C VAL A 22 -5.02 -3.62 13.78
N SER A 23 -4.40 -2.61 13.16
CA SER A 23 -5.07 -1.36 12.83
C SER A 23 -6.23 -1.58 11.86
N LEU A 24 -6.07 -2.44 10.86
CA LEU A 24 -7.13 -2.78 9.92
C LEU A 24 -8.31 -3.45 10.62
N VAL A 25 -8.04 -4.44 11.46
CA VAL A 25 -9.08 -5.13 12.23
C VAL A 25 -9.85 -4.13 13.11
N ASN A 26 -9.14 -3.24 13.80
CA ASN A 26 -9.78 -2.22 14.64
C ASN A 26 -10.69 -1.29 13.83
N MET A 27 -10.23 -0.80 12.67
CA MET A 27 -11.06 0.04 11.79
C MET A 27 -12.31 -0.68 11.31
N VAL A 28 -12.21 -1.97 10.99
CA VAL A 28 -13.36 -2.76 10.55
C VAL A 28 -14.35 -2.96 11.69
N VAL A 29 -13.86 -3.33 12.88
CA VAL A 29 -14.69 -3.53 14.07
C VAL A 29 -15.42 -2.23 14.44
N GLU A 30 -14.71 -1.10 14.50
CA GLU A 30 -15.29 0.20 14.82
C GLU A 30 -16.36 0.63 13.79
N GLY A 31 -16.10 0.39 12.50
CA GLY A 31 -17.09 0.66 11.46
C GLY A 31 -18.36 -0.19 11.63
N LEU A 32 -18.21 -1.47 11.98
CA LEU A 32 -19.35 -2.37 12.22
C LEU A 32 -20.14 -2.00 13.49
N GLU A 33 -19.45 -1.67 14.58
CA GLU A 33 -20.08 -1.24 15.85
C GLU A 33 -20.91 0.03 15.66
N ASN A 34 -20.41 0.97 14.86
CA ASN A 34 -21.11 2.20 14.52
C ASN A 34 -22.20 2.04 13.45
N ARG A 35 -22.47 0.81 12.98
CA ARG A 35 -23.38 0.49 11.85
C ARG A 35 -23.06 1.26 10.56
N ASN A 36 -21.79 1.62 10.39
CA ASN A 36 -21.32 2.23 9.15
C ASN A 36 -21.23 1.18 8.05
N HIS A 37 -21.39 1.62 6.79
CA HIS A 37 -21.05 0.78 5.65
C HIS A 37 -19.52 0.67 5.54
N THR A 38 -18.97 -0.44 6.02
CA THR A 38 -17.52 -0.69 6.04
C THR A 38 -17.10 -1.49 4.81
N MET A 39 -16.09 -1.00 4.09
CA MET A 39 -15.47 -1.70 2.96
C MET A 39 -13.96 -1.69 3.12
N SER A 40 -13.30 -2.81 2.82
CA SER A 40 -11.85 -2.91 2.76
C SER A 40 -11.42 -3.40 1.40
N VAL A 41 -10.39 -2.77 0.83
CA VAL A 41 -9.85 -3.11 -0.49
C VAL A 41 -8.40 -3.54 -0.32
N PHE A 42 -8.08 -4.77 -0.72
CA PHE A 42 -6.74 -5.33 -0.67
C PHE A 42 -6.16 -5.34 -2.08
N LEU A 43 -5.08 -4.59 -2.28
CA LEU A 43 -4.40 -4.48 -3.57
C LEU A 43 -2.99 -5.06 -3.46
N ASP A 44 -2.68 -6.08 -4.26
CA ASP A 44 -1.28 -6.46 -4.51
C ASP A 44 -0.73 -5.58 -5.63
N LEU A 45 -0.24 -4.40 -5.22
CA LEU A 45 0.31 -3.42 -6.14
C LEU A 45 1.60 -3.92 -6.80
N SER A 46 2.34 -4.83 -6.16
CA SER A 46 3.64 -5.33 -6.66
C SER A 46 3.55 -6.01 -8.02
N LYS A 47 2.39 -6.54 -8.40
CA LYS A 47 2.13 -7.16 -9.72
C LYS A 47 1.18 -6.35 -10.60
N ALA A 48 0.31 -5.54 -10.00
CA ALA A 48 -0.68 -4.75 -10.73
C ALA A 48 -0.07 -3.53 -11.44
N ILE A 49 1.03 -2.99 -10.91
CA ILE A 49 1.77 -1.85 -11.50
C ILE A 49 2.29 -2.19 -12.90
N ASP A 50 2.69 -3.45 -13.11
CA ASP A 50 3.36 -3.91 -14.32
C ASP A 50 2.37 -4.36 -15.41
N CYS A 51 1.15 -4.74 -15.02
CA CYS A 51 0.20 -5.47 -15.87
C CYS A 51 -1.05 -4.68 -16.29
N VAL A 52 -1.34 -3.53 -15.68
CA VAL A 52 -2.65 -2.87 -15.83
C VAL A 52 -2.50 -1.45 -16.35
N ASP A 53 -3.36 -1.06 -17.31
CA ASP A 53 -3.51 0.34 -17.72
C ASP A 53 -3.95 1.18 -16.51
N HIS A 54 -3.06 2.07 -16.05
CA HIS A 54 -3.26 2.83 -14.80
C HIS A 54 -4.51 3.70 -14.85
N LYS A 55 -4.87 4.23 -16.03
CA LYS A 55 -6.09 5.02 -16.21
C LYS A 55 -7.34 4.17 -15.97
N THR A 56 -7.44 3.01 -16.62
CA THR A 56 -8.56 2.07 -16.43
C THR A 56 -8.68 1.60 -14.99
N LEU A 57 -7.55 1.42 -14.28
CA LEU A 57 -7.55 1.08 -12.86
C LEU A 57 -8.11 2.23 -12.01
N LEU A 58 -7.62 3.45 -12.21
CA LEU A 58 -8.08 4.63 -11.46
C LEU A 58 -9.57 4.92 -11.71
N ASP A 59 -10.02 4.83 -12.96
CA ASP A 59 -11.44 5.02 -13.34
C ASP A 59 -12.34 4.00 -12.63
N LYS A 60 -11.91 2.73 -12.54
CA LYS A 60 -12.63 1.70 -11.79
C LYS A 60 -12.63 1.97 -10.30
N LEU A 61 -11.50 2.38 -9.72
CA LEU A 61 -11.43 2.68 -8.28
C LEU A 61 -12.37 3.84 -7.92
N GLU A 62 -12.42 4.87 -8.76
CA GLU A 62 -13.34 6.01 -8.62
C GLU A 62 -14.81 5.57 -8.69
N SER A 63 -15.15 4.71 -9.67
CA SER A 63 -16.51 4.17 -9.83
C SER A 63 -16.96 3.31 -8.65
N HIS A 64 -16.02 2.63 -7.97
CA HIS A 64 -16.28 1.84 -6.76
C HIS A 64 -16.28 2.69 -5.47
N GLY A 65 -16.09 4.00 -5.58
CA GLY A 65 -16.22 4.93 -4.46
C GLY A 65 -14.91 5.35 -3.80
N ILE A 66 -13.75 4.95 -4.33
CA ILE A 66 -12.44 5.43 -3.86
C ILE A 66 -12.16 6.76 -4.54
N ARG A 67 -12.28 7.87 -3.81
CA ARG A 67 -12.21 9.25 -4.36
C ARG A 67 -11.44 10.17 -3.43
N GLY A 68 -11.01 11.33 -3.93
CA GLY A 68 -10.26 12.33 -3.15
C GLY A 68 -8.87 11.82 -2.77
N VAL A 69 -8.42 12.12 -1.54
CA VAL A 69 -7.05 11.85 -1.07
C VAL A 69 -6.55 10.41 -1.35
N PRO A 70 -7.33 9.34 -1.10
CA PRO A 70 -6.90 7.97 -1.46
C PRO A 70 -6.68 7.75 -2.96
N LEU A 71 -7.53 8.33 -3.82
CA LEU A 71 -7.41 8.20 -5.27
C LEU A 71 -6.21 9.01 -5.80
N ASP A 72 -6.00 10.22 -5.27
CA ASP A 72 -4.85 11.07 -5.61
C ASP A 72 -3.53 10.40 -5.21
N TRP A 73 -3.51 9.77 -4.03
CA TRP A 73 -2.36 9.00 -3.57
C TRP A 73 -2.07 7.80 -4.48
N LEU A 74 -3.10 7.04 -4.87
CA LEU A 74 -2.95 5.92 -5.82
C LEU A 74 -2.47 6.40 -7.19
N SER A 75 -3.03 7.51 -7.70
CA SER A 75 -2.61 8.10 -8.97
C SER A 75 -1.13 8.51 -8.95
N SER A 76 -0.70 9.18 -7.88
CA SER A 76 0.70 9.57 -7.69
C SER A 76 1.63 8.36 -7.60
N PHE A 77 1.22 7.34 -6.84
CA PHE A 77 1.97 6.10 -6.64
C PHE A 77 2.16 5.29 -7.93
N LEU A 78 1.15 5.30 -8.82
CA LEU A 78 1.20 4.60 -10.11
C LEU A 78 1.97 5.41 -11.17
N SER A 79 1.88 6.74 -11.18
CA SER A 79 2.42 7.58 -12.25
C SER A 79 3.91 7.96 -12.11
N HIS A 80 4.52 7.85 -10.92
CA HIS A 80 5.85 8.42 -10.65
C HIS A 80 6.92 7.37 -10.34
N ARG A 81 7.11 6.38 -11.23
CA ARG A 81 8.22 5.43 -11.09
C ARG A 81 9.21 5.53 -12.23
N SER A 82 10.41 6.01 -11.89
CA SER A 82 11.60 5.82 -12.70
C SER A 82 12.45 4.74 -12.02
N PRO A 83 12.29 3.45 -12.38
CA PRO A 83 13.09 2.41 -11.79
C PRO A 83 14.57 2.66 -12.01
N VAL A 84 15.34 2.35 -10.97
CA VAL A 84 16.79 2.35 -10.96
C VAL A 84 17.25 0.99 -10.45
N VAL A 85 18.25 0.41 -11.11
CA VAL A 85 18.90 -0.81 -10.63
C VAL A 85 20.25 -0.45 -10.02
N GLN A 86 20.58 -1.06 -8.89
CA GLN A 86 21.88 -0.91 -8.27
C GLN A 86 22.67 -2.21 -8.43
N ILE A 87 23.82 -2.15 -9.09
CA ILE A 87 24.78 -3.26 -9.16
C ILE A 87 26.03 -2.84 -8.40
N SER A 88 26.34 -3.58 -7.34
CA SER A 88 27.37 -3.24 -6.35
C SER A 88 27.14 -1.84 -5.76
N TYR A 89 27.79 -0.82 -6.32
CA TYR A 89 27.76 0.57 -5.83
C TYR A 89 27.39 1.58 -6.93
N GLN A 90 26.92 1.10 -8.09
CA GLN A 90 26.50 1.96 -9.19
C GLN A 90 25.01 1.84 -9.42
N LEU A 91 24.33 3.00 -9.44
CA LEU A 91 22.94 3.13 -9.84
C LEU A 91 22.86 3.31 -11.36
N SER A 92 21.88 2.66 -11.99
CA SER A 92 21.53 2.96 -13.37
C SER A 92 20.94 4.36 -13.50
N LYS A 93 20.95 4.88 -14.71
CA LYS A 93 20.14 6.07 -15.02
C LYS A 93 18.66 5.75 -14.76
N PRO A 94 17.86 6.70 -14.26
CA PRO A 94 16.42 6.53 -14.15
C PRO A 94 15.85 6.31 -15.56
N VAL A 95 15.14 5.20 -15.76
CA VAL A 95 14.42 4.95 -17.01
C VAL A 95 12.95 5.25 -16.77
N ASN A 96 12.35 6.04 -17.65
CA ASN A 96 10.90 6.25 -17.62
C ASN A 96 10.26 5.00 -18.26
N LEU A 97 9.64 4.17 -17.44
CA LEU A 97 8.98 2.96 -17.90
C LEU A 97 7.48 3.21 -18.02
N ASN A 98 6.92 2.97 -19.20
CA ASN A 98 5.47 3.02 -19.41
C ASN A 98 4.75 1.77 -18.89
N TYR A 99 5.50 0.70 -18.60
CA TYR A 99 5.03 -0.59 -18.06
C TYR A 99 6.13 -1.20 -17.20
N GLY A 100 5.74 -2.06 -16.27
CA GLY A 100 6.67 -2.73 -15.36
C GLY A 100 7.70 -3.65 -15.98
N VAL A 101 8.62 -4.12 -15.14
CA VAL A 101 9.71 -5.06 -15.51
C VAL A 101 9.22 -6.50 -15.50
#